data_AF-A0A3D4LK88-F1
#
_entry.id   AF-A0A3D4LK88-F1
#
_cell.length_a   1.000
_cell.length_b   1.000
_cell.length_c   1.000
_cell.angle_alpha   90.00
_cell.angle_beta   90.00
_cell.angle_gamma   90.00
#
_symmetry.space_group_name_H-M   'P 1'
#
loop_
_entity.id
_entity.type
_entity.pdbx_description
1 polymer ?
#
loop_
_entity_poly.entity_id
_entity_poly.type
_entity_poly.pdbx_seq_one_letter_code
_entity_poly.pdbx_strand_id
1 'polypeptide(L)'
;MDSIVKPYVDEDLALQILGKHKTIKKEEYSIISKTMDYIPYYVFNITISIKRSFNLNPRIIEYIYWVNSIDGKLVRSADIPELDKFEGKSIQQKKLDMEECKQLAKKSAFKLATRFYKSFWTPEIEVVFKEKIYISFWNIGVHLTNKNEHQTFIINSFSGEVSKEVS
;
A
#
# COMPACT_ATOMS: atom_id res chain seq x y z
N MET A 1 -5.15 -12.98 -13.88
CA MET A 1 -6.43 -12.92 -13.12
C MET A 1 -6.21 -11.88 -12.04
N ASP A 2 -7.12 -10.94 -11.90
CA ASP A 2 -6.97 -9.83 -10.98
C ASP A 2 -7.37 -10.29 -9.57
N SER A 3 -6.50 -10.03 -8.58
CA SER A 3 -6.65 -10.50 -7.20
C SER A 3 -6.92 -9.33 -6.25
N ILE A 4 -7.68 -9.55 -5.20
CA ILE A 4 -7.87 -8.58 -4.12
C ILE A 4 -7.28 -9.12 -2.82
N VAL A 5 -6.64 -8.25 -2.04
CA VAL A 5 -6.24 -8.58 -0.68
C VAL A 5 -7.50 -8.75 0.16
N LYS A 6 -7.64 -9.93 0.78
CA LYS A 6 -8.80 -10.25 1.61
C LYS A 6 -9.01 -9.18 2.69
N PRO A 7 -10.16 -8.47 2.69
CA PRO A 7 -10.41 -7.43 3.67
C PRO A 7 -10.65 -8.05 5.05
N TYR A 8 -10.12 -7.41 6.10
CA TYR A 8 -10.39 -7.74 7.49
C TYR A 8 -11.39 -6.76 8.13
N VAL A 9 -11.44 -5.53 7.62
CA VAL A 9 -12.32 -4.47 8.11
C VAL A 9 -13.56 -4.37 7.22
N ASP A 10 -14.67 -4.89 7.74
CA ASP A 10 -16.00 -4.67 7.18
C ASP A 10 -16.53 -3.26 7.50
N GLU A 11 -17.74 -2.95 7.02
CA GLU A 11 -18.36 -1.64 7.19
C GLU A 11 -18.56 -1.28 8.67
N ASP A 12 -19.07 -2.22 9.47
CA ASP A 12 -19.36 -2.00 10.88
C ASP A 12 -18.07 -1.71 11.67
N LEU A 13 -17.01 -2.47 11.41
CA LEU A 13 -15.71 -2.23 12.03
C LEU A 13 -15.10 -0.91 11.55
N ALA A 14 -15.25 -0.55 10.27
CA ALA A 14 -14.81 0.75 9.74
C ALA A 14 -15.49 1.92 10.48
N LEU A 15 -16.80 1.81 10.75
CA LEU A 15 -17.55 2.82 11.51
C LEU A 15 -17.10 2.89 12.98
N GLN A 16 -16.80 1.75 13.60
CA GLN A 16 -16.24 1.72 14.95
C GLN A 16 -14.85 2.36 15.02
N ILE A 17 -13.99 2.11 14.02
CA ILE A 17 -12.67 2.73 13.90
C ILE A 17 -12.83 4.24 13.75
N LEU A 18 -13.73 4.70 12.88
CA LEU A 18 -14.04 6.12 12.69
C LEU A 18 -14.50 6.78 13.99
N GLY A 19 -15.44 6.17 14.72
CA GLY A 19 -15.95 6.70 16.00
C GLY A 19 -14.85 6.84 17.07
N LYS A 20 -13.77 6.07 16.96
CA LYS A 20 -12.61 6.16 17.86
C LYS A 20 -11.56 7.17 17.39
N HIS A 21 -11.68 7.73 16.19
CA HIS A 21 -10.72 8.68 15.63
C HIS A 21 -10.69 9.99 16.43
N LYS A 22 -9.50 10.58 16.62
CA LYS A 22 -9.29 11.74 17.50
C LYS A 22 -10.13 12.97 17.13
N THR A 23 -10.34 13.19 15.84
CA THR A 23 -11.21 14.28 15.34
C THR A 23 -12.67 14.01 15.69
N ILE A 24 -13.13 12.78 15.47
CA ILE A 24 -14.53 12.38 15.65
C ILE A 24 -14.90 12.33 17.13
N LYS A 25 -14.02 11.83 18.00
CA LYS A 25 -14.24 11.77 19.45
C LYS A 25 -14.58 13.11 20.11
N LYS A 26 -14.27 14.22 19.46
CA LYS A 26 -14.43 15.58 20.01
C LYS A 26 -15.58 16.35 19.36
N GLU A 27 -16.26 15.76 18.39
CA GLU A 27 -17.22 16.44 17.54
C GLU A 27 -18.51 15.63 17.42
N GLU A 28 -19.64 16.32 17.37
CA GLU A 28 -20.84 15.69 16.83
C GLU A 28 -20.70 15.58 15.32
N TYR A 29 -21.09 14.42 14.77
CA TYR A 29 -20.98 14.16 13.36
C TYR A 29 -22.16 13.35 12.84
N SER A 30 -22.46 13.53 11.56
CA SER A 30 -23.36 12.67 10.81
C SER A 30 -22.64 12.08 9.60
N ILE A 31 -23.00 10.85 9.24
CA ILE A 31 -22.43 10.17 8.06
C ILE A 31 -23.22 10.62 6.84
N ILE A 32 -22.53 11.17 5.85
CA ILE A 32 -23.12 11.63 4.59
C ILE A 32 -22.98 10.55 3.51
N SER A 33 -21.85 9.83 3.50
CA SER A 33 -21.58 8.82 2.49
C SER A 33 -20.67 7.71 3.02
N LYS A 34 -20.86 6.51 2.45
CA LYS A 34 -20.02 5.33 2.67
C LYS A 34 -19.81 4.67 1.32
N THR A 35 -18.60 4.72 0.80
CA THR A 35 -18.24 4.05 -0.44
C THR A 35 -17.02 3.19 -0.23
N MET A 36 -16.90 2.14 -1.03
CA MET A 36 -15.71 1.29 -1.05
C MET A 36 -15.03 1.41 -2.40
N ASP A 37 -13.77 1.82 -2.39
CA ASP A 37 -12.94 1.93 -3.58
C ASP A 37 -11.78 0.95 -3.54
N TYR A 38 -11.27 0.62 -4.71
CA TYR A 38 -10.15 -0.31 -4.86
C TYR A 38 -8.96 0.41 -5.48
N ILE A 39 -7.84 0.37 -4.77
CA ILE A 39 -6.58 0.94 -5.26
C ILE A 39 -5.77 -0.18 -5.91
N PRO A 40 -5.29 -0.01 -7.15
CA PRO A 40 -4.43 -0.98 -7.79
C PRO A 40 -2.98 -0.87 -7.30
N TYR A 41 -2.39 -2.02 -7.00
CA TYR A 41 -0.98 -2.18 -6.63
C TYR A 41 -0.29 -3.15 -7.60
N TYR A 42 0.97 -2.87 -7.93
CA TYR A 42 1.84 -3.84 -8.57
C TYR A 42 2.78 -4.44 -7.53
N VAL A 43 2.86 -5.78 -7.50
CA VAL A 43 3.71 -6.52 -6.59
C VAL A 43 4.95 -7.01 -7.31
N PHE A 44 6.10 -6.78 -6.70
CA PHE A 44 7.40 -7.18 -7.24
C PHE A 44 8.18 -8.00 -6.21
N ASN A 45 8.79 -9.08 -6.69
CA ASN A 45 9.87 -9.73 -5.97
C ASN A 45 11.16 -8.95 -6.25
N ILE A 46 11.88 -8.60 -5.20
CA ILE A 46 13.12 -7.84 -5.26
C ILE A 46 14.24 -8.72 -4.76
N THR A 47 15.26 -8.92 -5.59
CA THR A 47 16.48 -9.62 -5.21
C THR A 47 17.64 -8.64 -5.20
N ILE A 48 18.28 -8.47 -4.05
CA ILE A 48 19.46 -7.62 -3.88
C ILE A 48 20.66 -8.54 -3.68
N SER A 49 21.60 -8.49 -4.62
CA SER A 49 22.87 -9.20 -4.57
C SER A 49 24.00 -8.23 -4.21
N ILE A 50 24.68 -8.50 -3.09
CA ILE A 50 25.80 -7.70 -2.61
C ILE A 50 27.06 -8.52 -2.70
N LYS A 51 27.94 -8.14 -3.62
CA LYS A 51 29.26 -8.74 -3.77
C LYS A 51 30.09 -8.51 -2.50
N ARG A 52 30.84 -9.55 -2.11
CA ARG A 52 31.75 -9.56 -0.96
C ARG A 52 33.20 -9.66 -1.43
N SER A 53 34.15 -9.63 -0.49
CA SER A 53 35.58 -9.85 -0.77
C SER A 53 35.81 -11.12 -1.59
N PHE A 54 36.93 -11.17 -2.31
CA PHE A 54 37.28 -12.30 -3.18
C PHE A 54 37.12 -13.65 -2.45
N ASN A 55 36.53 -14.62 -3.15
CA ASN A 55 36.17 -15.97 -2.68
C ASN A 55 35.01 -16.08 -1.66
N LEU A 56 34.26 -15.01 -1.40
CA LEU A 56 33.02 -15.10 -0.64
C LEU A 56 31.79 -15.06 -1.55
N ASN A 57 30.83 -15.94 -1.29
CA ASN A 57 29.54 -15.90 -1.95
C ASN A 57 28.86 -14.54 -1.72
N PRO A 58 28.19 -13.98 -2.75
CA PRO A 58 27.39 -12.79 -2.60
C PRO A 58 26.34 -12.95 -1.50
N ARG A 59 26.05 -11.86 -0.79
CA ARG A 59 24.91 -11.84 0.12
C ARG A 59 23.67 -11.55 -0.70
N ILE A 60 22.72 -12.48 -0.69
CA ILE A 60 21.42 -12.35 -1.35
C ILE A 60 20.38 -11.95 -0.30
N ILE A 61 19.54 -10.99 -0.65
CA ILE A 61 18.45 -10.51 0.19
C ILE A 61 17.22 -10.35 -0.67
N GLU A 62 16.11 -10.93 -0.21
CA GLU A 62 14.85 -10.94 -0.95
C GLU A 62 13.78 -10.17 -0.19
N TYR A 63 12.98 -9.41 -0.92
CA TYR A 63 11.84 -8.67 -0.40
C TYR A 63 10.66 -8.72 -1.37
N ILE A 64 9.47 -8.46 -0.84
CA ILE A 64 8.28 -8.20 -1.65
C ILE A 64 7.93 -6.72 -1.53
N TYR A 65 7.89 -6.03 -2.66
CA TYR A 65 7.51 -4.62 -2.74
C TYR A 65 6.14 -4.48 -3.38
N TRP A 66 5.29 -3.69 -2.74
CA TRP A 66 3.96 -3.36 -3.21
C TRP A 66 3.99 -1.89 -3.57
N VAL A 67 3.70 -1.59 -4.83
CA VAL A 67 3.77 -0.22 -5.34
C VAL A 67 2.37 0.25 -5.68
N ASN A 68 1.91 1.30 -5.00
CA ASN A 68 0.65 1.95 -5.32
C ASN A 68 0.74 2.55 -6.73
N SER A 69 -0.16 2.14 -7.63
CA SER A 69 -0.16 2.61 -9.03
C SER A 69 -0.81 3.99 -9.22
N ILE A 70 -1.21 4.66 -8.14
CA ILE A 70 -1.74 6.03 -8.16
C ILE A 70 -0.64 7.03 -7.80
N ASP A 71 0.08 6.82 -6.69
CA ASP A 71 1.04 7.79 -6.16
C ASP A 71 2.48 7.25 -6.03
N GLY A 72 2.70 5.97 -6.32
CA GLY A 72 4.02 5.35 -6.27
C GLY A 72 4.53 5.02 -4.86
N LYS A 73 3.69 5.16 -3.81
CA LYS A 73 4.07 4.75 -2.46
C LYS A 73 4.39 3.26 -2.42
N LEU A 74 5.43 2.93 -1.66
CA LEU A 74 5.98 1.59 -1.55
C LEU A 74 5.74 1.03 -0.15
N VAL A 75 5.13 -0.14 -0.10
CA VAL A 75 5.06 -0.97 1.11
C VAL A 75 6.00 -2.16 0.91
N ARG A 76 6.89 -2.39 1.88
CA ARG A 76 7.77 -3.55 1.90
C ARG A 76 7.17 -4.59 2.85
N SER A 77 6.96 -5.80 2.34
CA SER A 77 6.46 -6.93 3.11
C SER A 77 7.42 -8.12 3.02
N ALA A 78 7.32 -9.02 4.01
CA ALA A 78 7.93 -10.33 3.96
C ALA A 78 7.10 -11.30 3.09
N ASP A 79 5.77 -11.21 3.19
CA ASP A 79 4.83 -12.13 2.55
C ASP A 79 3.68 -11.40 1.84
N ILE A 80 2.93 -12.16 1.04
CA ILE A 80 1.65 -11.70 0.48
C ILE A 80 0.51 -12.27 1.34
N PRO A 81 -0.42 -11.44 1.86
CA PRO A 81 -1.63 -11.88 2.54
C PRO A 81 -2.50 -12.79 1.68
N GLU A 82 -3.54 -13.34 2.30
CA GLU A 82 -4.59 -14.07 1.58
C GLU A 82 -5.21 -13.20 0.49
N LEU A 83 -5.34 -13.78 -0.70
CA LEU A 83 -5.92 -13.14 -1.88
C LEU A 83 -7.25 -13.81 -2.23
N ASP A 84 -8.23 -13.00 -2.57
CA ASP A 84 -9.52 -13.42 -3.12
C ASP A 84 -9.64 -13.00 -4.59
N LYS A 85 -10.69 -13.52 -5.25
CA LYS A 85 -11.04 -13.08 -6.60
C LYS A 85 -11.57 -11.65 -6.56
N PHE A 86 -11.04 -10.80 -7.42
CA PHE A 86 -11.52 -9.45 -7.55
C PHE A 86 -12.75 -9.38 -8.47
N GLU A 87 -13.91 -9.01 -7.90
CA GLU A 87 -15.18 -8.80 -8.62
C GLU A 87 -15.66 -7.33 -8.57
N GLY A 88 -14.82 -6.43 -8.04
CA GLY A 88 -15.17 -5.04 -7.77
C GLY A 88 -15.34 -4.17 -9.03
N LYS A 89 -16.23 -3.17 -8.94
CA LYS A 89 -16.56 -2.26 -10.06
C LYS A 89 -15.94 -0.85 -9.94
N SER A 90 -15.58 -0.38 -8.74
CA SER A 90 -15.04 0.99 -8.51
C SER A 90 -13.52 0.99 -8.29
N ILE A 91 -12.77 0.86 -9.37
CA ILE A 91 -11.30 0.92 -9.32
C ILE A 91 -10.87 2.37 -9.47
N GLN A 92 -10.05 2.87 -8.56
CA GLN A 92 -9.45 4.19 -8.73
C GLN A 92 -8.51 4.20 -9.92
N GLN A 93 -8.55 5.30 -10.69
CA GLN A 93 -7.79 5.41 -11.92
C GLN A 93 -6.27 5.38 -11.63
N LYS A 94 -5.60 4.36 -12.16
CA LYS A 94 -4.14 4.27 -12.14
C LYS A 94 -3.52 5.48 -12.84
N LYS A 95 -2.44 6.00 -12.28
CA LYS A 95 -1.63 7.09 -12.87
C LYS A 95 -0.26 6.60 -13.32
N LEU A 96 0.23 5.52 -12.72
CA LEU A 96 1.50 4.88 -13.01
C LEU A 96 1.29 3.53 -13.68
N ASP A 97 2.10 3.25 -14.69
CA ASP A 97 2.15 1.93 -15.30
C ASP A 97 3.08 0.97 -14.53
N MET A 98 3.11 -0.30 -14.97
CA MET A 98 3.90 -1.34 -14.32
C MET A 98 5.40 -1.03 -14.39
N GLU A 99 5.90 -0.46 -15.50
CA GLU A 99 7.32 -0.20 -15.68
C GLU A 99 7.77 0.99 -14.81
N GLU A 100 6.96 2.05 -14.72
CA GLU A 100 7.18 3.16 -13.79
C GLU A 100 7.24 2.66 -12.34
N CYS A 101 6.28 1.83 -11.93
CA CYS A 101 6.28 1.21 -10.60
C CYS A 101 7.51 0.30 -10.38
N LYS A 102 7.94 -0.44 -11.41
CA LYS A 102 9.15 -1.28 -11.36
C LYS A 102 10.41 -0.43 -11.14
N GLN A 103 10.53 0.71 -11.82
CA GLN A 103 11.65 1.63 -11.63
C GLN A 103 11.66 2.25 -10.22
N LEU A 104 10.49 2.58 -9.66
CA LEU A 104 10.37 3.05 -8.28
C LEU A 104 10.81 1.97 -7.28
N ALA A 105 10.38 0.72 -7.48
CA ALA A 105 10.81 -0.41 -6.66
C ALA A 105 12.33 -0.62 -6.71
N LYS A 106 12.91 -0.61 -7.92
CA LYS A 106 14.36 -0.72 -8.12
C LYS A 106 15.14 0.39 -7.41
N LYS A 107 14.70 1.65 -7.56
CA LYS A 107 15.32 2.82 -6.91
C LYS A 107 15.26 2.71 -5.38
N SER A 108 14.12 2.27 -4.84
CA SER A 108 13.94 2.06 -3.40
C SER A 108 14.84 0.94 -2.88
N ALA A 109 14.92 -0.19 -3.58
CA ALA A 109 15.81 -1.30 -3.25
C ALA A 109 17.29 -0.87 -3.25
N PHE A 110 17.70 -0.03 -4.21
CA PHE A 110 19.06 0.50 -4.30
C PHE A 110 19.41 1.39 -3.12
N LYS A 111 18.49 2.28 -2.75
CA LYS A 111 18.64 3.13 -1.57
C LYS A 111 18.72 2.31 -0.29
N LEU A 112 17.93 1.23 -0.19
CA LEU A 112 17.97 0.32 0.94
C LEU A 112 19.34 -0.38 1.04
N ALA A 113 19.79 -0.97 -0.07
CA ALA A 113 21.06 -1.69 -0.12
C ALA A 113 22.24 -0.79 0.29
N THR A 114 22.35 0.39 -0.32
CA THR A 114 23.44 1.33 -0.04
C THR A 114 23.40 1.92 1.37
N ARG A 115 22.22 2.02 1.99
CA ARG A 115 22.08 2.47 3.39
C ARG A 115 22.57 1.44 4.40
N PHE A 116 22.25 0.15 4.18
CA PHE A 116 22.52 -0.91 5.14
C PHE A 116 23.85 -1.64 4.89
N TYR A 117 24.34 -1.62 3.65
CA TYR A 117 25.52 -2.36 3.25
C TYR A 117 26.58 -1.41 2.72
N LYS A 118 27.52 -1.05 3.60
CA LYS A 118 28.74 -0.34 3.23
C LYS A 118 29.67 -1.32 2.51
N SER A 119 29.41 -1.54 1.23
CA SER A 119 30.28 -2.29 0.32
C SER A 119 30.99 -1.33 -0.62
N PHE A 120 32.21 -1.70 -1.02
CA PHE A 120 32.89 -1.02 -2.13
C PHE A 120 32.20 -1.31 -3.47
N TRP A 121 31.42 -2.39 -3.54
CA TRP A 121 30.75 -2.84 -4.74
C TRP A 121 29.32 -2.29 -4.80
N THR A 122 28.94 -1.78 -5.97
CA THR A 122 27.56 -1.43 -6.27
C THR A 122 26.68 -2.68 -6.19
N PRO A 123 25.56 -2.65 -5.42
CA PRO A 123 24.66 -3.79 -5.33
C PRO A 123 23.94 -4.02 -6.67
N GLU A 124 23.77 -5.29 -7.04
CA GLU A 124 22.97 -5.70 -8.18
C GLU A 124 21.52 -5.93 -7.72
N ILE A 125 20.57 -5.43 -8.49
CA ILE A 125 19.14 -5.45 -8.12
C ILE A 125 18.33 -6.00 -9.28
N GLU A 126 17.69 -7.12 -9.00
CA GLU A 126 16.68 -7.71 -9.85
C GLU A 126 15.29 -7.37 -9.31
N VAL A 127 14.38 -7.00 -10.21
CA VAL A 127 12.99 -6.68 -9.90
C VAL A 127 12.11 -7.49 -10.85
N VAL A 128 11.39 -8.46 -10.30
CA VAL A 128 10.53 -9.37 -11.06
C VAL A 128 9.08 -9.06 -10.73
N PHE A 129 8.28 -8.78 -11.75
CA PHE A 129 6.83 -8.62 -11.58
C PHE A 129 6.22 -9.95 -11.15
N LYS A 130 5.41 -9.91 -10.08
CA LYS A 130 4.72 -11.09 -9.57
C LYS A 130 3.26 -11.06 -9.98
N GLU A 131 2.53 -10.03 -9.56
CA GLU A 131 1.11 -9.91 -9.83
C GLU A 131 0.58 -8.48 -9.60
N LYS A 132 -0.62 -8.24 -10.12
CA LYS A 132 -1.39 -7.02 -9.86
C LYS A 132 -2.48 -7.35 -8.85
N ILE A 133 -2.52 -6.61 -7.75
CA ILE A 133 -3.51 -6.79 -6.68
C ILE A 133 -4.29 -5.50 -6.45
N TYR A 134 -5.45 -5.64 -5.83
CA TYR A 134 -6.24 -4.51 -5.35
C TYR A 134 -6.32 -4.54 -3.82
N ILE A 135 -6.31 -3.36 -3.23
CA ILE A 135 -6.61 -3.19 -1.81
C ILE A 135 -7.85 -2.31 -1.73
N SER A 136 -8.85 -2.76 -0.96
CA SER A 136 -10.07 -1.98 -0.71
C SER A 136 -9.87 -0.95 0.39
N PHE A 137 -10.55 0.18 0.23
CA PHE A 137 -10.57 1.27 1.20
C PHE A 137 -12.01 1.74 1.37
N TRP A 138 -12.41 1.94 2.63
CA TRP A 138 -13.65 2.61 2.97
C TRP A 138 -13.44 4.12 2.92
N ASN A 139 -14.18 4.81 2.06
CA ASN A 139 -14.27 6.26 2.07
C ASN A 139 -15.56 6.66 2.78
N ILE A 140 -15.42 7.28 3.94
CA ILE A 140 -16.55 7.67 4.79
C ILE A 140 -16.59 9.19 4.87
N GLY A 141 -17.58 9.78 4.21
CA GLY A 141 -17.85 11.21 4.28
C GLY A 141 -18.67 11.53 5.52
N VAL A 142 -18.20 12.49 6.32
CA VAL A 142 -18.89 12.98 7.51
C VAL A 142 -19.11 14.50 7.46
N HIS A 143 -20.23 14.94 8.03
CA HIS A 143 -20.48 16.34 8.35
C HIS A 143 -20.18 16.53 9.84
N LEU A 144 -19.20 17.36 10.16
CA LEU A 144 -18.88 17.76 11.52
C LEU A 144 -19.82 18.89 11.92
N THR A 145 -20.85 18.57 12.69
CA THR A 145 -21.99 19.46 12.96
C THR A 145 -21.55 20.75 13.65
N ASN A 146 -20.63 20.66 14.61
CA ASN A 146 -20.12 21.81 15.36
C ASN A 146 -19.30 22.79 14.49
N LYS A 147 -18.64 22.29 13.45
CA LYS A 147 -17.76 23.08 12.56
C LYS A 147 -18.43 23.44 11.24
N ASN A 148 -19.59 22.85 10.98
CA ASN A 148 -20.28 22.90 9.70
C ASN A 148 -19.33 22.58 8.51
N GLU A 149 -18.51 21.55 8.67
CA GLU A 149 -17.47 21.16 7.71
C GLU A 149 -17.70 19.72 7.22
N HIS A 150 -17.38 19.46 5.95
CA HIS A 150 -17.40 18.11 5.38
C HIS A 150 -15.98 17.55 5.38
N GLN A 151 -15.82 16.33 5.87
CA GLN A 151 -14.54 15.63 5.88
C GLN A 151 -14.71 14.19 5.42
N THR A 152 -13.79 13.72 4.59
CA THR A 152 -13.72 12.31 4.19
C THR A 152 -12.61 11.60 4.95
N PHE A 153 -12.93 10.45 5.51
CA PHE A 153 -11.97 9.55 6.14
C PHE A 153 -11.79 8.32 5.26
N ILE A 154 -10.54 7.93 5.07
CA ILE A 154 -10.16 6.81 4.22
C ILE A 154 -9.58 5.74 5.14
N ILE A 155 -10.24 4.58 5.19
CA ILE A 155 -9.85 3.49 6.07
C ILE A 155 -9.41 2.30 5.22
N ASN A 156 -8.15 1.90 5.38
CA ASN A 156 -7.60 0.73 4.72
C ASN A 156 -8.34 -0.52 5.21
N SER A 157 -9.00 -1.27 4.33
CA SER A 157 -9.82 -2.40 4.75
C SER A 157 -8.98 -3.62 5.19
N PHE A 158 -7.69 -3.62 4.88
CA PHE A 158 -6.75 -4.67 5.28
C PHE A 158 -6.07 -4.33 6.62
N SER A 159 -5.60 -3.10 6.82
CA SER A 159 -4.85 -2.70 8.02
C SER A 159 -5.67 -1.98 9.10
N GLY A 160 -6.82 -1.41 8.75
CA GLY A 160 -7.61 -0.52 9.62
C GLY A 160 -6.99 0.87 9.84
N GLU A 161 -5.90 1.20 9.13
CA GLU A 161 -5.29 2.52 9.19
C GLU A 161 -6.24 3.59 8.62
N VAL A 162 -6.35 4.71 9.34
CA VAL A 162 -7.19 5.85 8.95
C VAL A 162 -6.30 6.97 8.41
N SER A 163 -6.59 7.39 7.19
CA SER A 163 -5.97 8.53 6.53
C SER A 163 -7.01 9.56 6.10
N LYS A 164 -6.56 10.79 5.86
CA LYS A 164 -7.34 11.84 5.18
C LYS A 164 -7.12 11.86 3.66
N GLU A 165 -6.08 11.17 3.20
CA GLU A 165 -5.71 11.06 1.79
C GLU A 165 -5.55 9.60 1.39
N VAL A 166 -5.89 9.32 0.14
CA VAL A 166 -5.64 8.02 -0.47
C VAL A 166 -4.12 7.87 -0.54
N SER A 167 -3.58 6.88 0.19
CA SER A 167 -2.15 6.53 0.17
C SER A 167 -1.90 5.28 -0.65
#